data_AF-A0A8B6C9Z1-F1
#
_entry.id   AF-A0A8B6C9Z1-F1
#
_cell.length_a   1.000
_cell.length_b   1.000
_cell.length_c   1.000
_cell.angle_alpha   90.00
_cell.angle_beta   90.00
_cell.angle_gamma   90.00
#
_symmetry.space_group_name_H-M   'P 1'
#
loop_
_entity.id
_entity.type
_entity.pdbx_description
1 polymer ?
#
loop_
_entity_poly.entity_id
_entity_poly.type
_entity_poly.pdbx_seq_one_letter_code
_entity_poly.pdbx_strand_id
1 'polypeptide(L)'
;MEEQENEKNNLVNDRRSYSSRLGSTSYGSDSYEELLRGSVPCPTCRGKGNIPKEQEGELVALIPVRDKRLKPRRTCLYVGIAVFTCTVIFYSRCLYVGIAVFTCIVTAGLLFFFFSQRDVTIASNVSLLLPHNLTIDTAKKYVYFEVTYPFNISNLNYFPITLTQTSIAVQFNVKVINTTVSTFTLNVPMRSTRKFDVNVGITFSKDNGLAAMAYVYY
;
A
#
# COMPACT_ATOMS: atom_id res chain seq x y z
N MET A 1 39.79 17.40 -21.28
CA MET A 1 41.22 17.74 -21.11
C MET A 1 41.93 16.40 -21.15
N GLU A 2 42.51 15.89 -22.22
CA GLU A 2 42.86 16.30 -23.59
C GLU A 2 42.45 15.09 -24.46
N GLU A 3 41.78 15.23 -25.59
CA GLU A 3 42.39 15.13 -26.92
C GLU A 3 41.27 15.42 -27.94
N GLN A 4 41.10 16.68 -28.31
CA GLN A 4 40.34 17.11 -29.48
C GLN A 4 41.18 18.17 -30.20
N GLU A 5 42.35 17.79 -30.71
CA GLU A 5 43.16 18.68 -31.54
C GLU A 5 44.24 17.93 -32.33
N ASN A 6 43.88 17.03 -33.27
CA ASN A 6 44.87 16.63 -34.29
C ASN A 6 44.36 15.95 -35.58
N GLU A 7 43.25 16.41 -36.17
CA GLU A 7 42.87 15.91 -37.52
C GLU A 7 42.35 17.04 -38.41
N LYS A 8 43.14 18.11 -38.49
CA LYS A 8 42.86 19.27 -39.36
C LYS A 8 43.98 19.59 -40.36
N ASN A 9 44.92 18.68 -40.56
CA ASN A 9 46.04 18.88 -41.49
C ASN A 9 46.32 17.62 -42.29
N ASN A 10 45.58 17.42 -43.38
CA ASN A 10 46.10 16.67 -44.52
C ASN A 10 45.46 17.17 -45.83
N LEU A 11 46.29 17.88 -46.62
CA LEU A 11 46.32 17.89 -48.09
C LEU A 11 45.16 18.68 -48.75
N VAL A 12 45.26 19.90 -49.27
CA VAL A 12 46.29 20.60 -50.09
C VAL A 12 46.77 19.78 -51.30
N ASN A 13 46.55 20.34 -52.49
CA ASN A 13 46.71 19.82 -53.87
C ASN A 13 45.50 19.01 -54.37
N ASP A 14 44.82 19.40 -55.46
CA ASP A 14 45.42 19.51 -56.79
C ASP A 14 44.75 20.57 -57.71
N ARG A 15 45.50 20.97 -58.74
CA ARG A 15 45.35 22.15 -59.60
C ARG A 15 44.49 21.91 -60.85
N ARG A 16 43.93 23.03 -61.32
CA ARG A 16 43.81 23.52 -62.72
C ARG A 16 43.40 22.55 -63.84
N SER A 17 42.37 22.96 -64.58
CA SER A 17 42.33 22.82 -66.05
C SER A 17 41.82 24.12 -66.68
N TYR A 18 42.39 24.44 -67.84
CA TYR A 18 42.56 25.75 -68.45
C TYR A 18 41.68 25.91 -69.71
N SER A 19 41.57 27.15 -70.20
CA SER A 19 41.44 27.54 -71.63
C SER A 19 40.13 28.19 -72.14
N SER A 20 40.11 29.52 -72.04
CA SER A 20 39.97 30.54 -73.11
C SER A 20 39.41 30.22 -74.51
N ARG A 21 38.48 31.09 -74.99
CA ARG A 21 38.37 31.67 -76.36
C ARG A 21 37.72 33.08 -76.27
N LEU A 22 38.43 34.16 -76.65
CA LEU A 22 38.28 35.00 -77.88
C LEU A 22 36.84 35.50 -78.15
N GLY A 23 36.53 36.77 -78.41
CA GLY A 23 37.30 38.03 -78.54
C GLY A 23 36.40 39.17 -79.09
N SER A 24 36.76 40.41 -78.72
CA SER A 24 36.62 41.72 -79.44
C SER A 24 35.25 42.41 -79.69
N THR A 25 35.05 43.51 -78.94
CA THR A 25 34.68 44.91 -79.32
C THR A 25 33.65 45.21 -80.42
N SER A 26 32.63 46.04 -80.11
CA SER A 26 32.59 47.49 -80.46
C SER A 26 31.21 48.15 -80.19
N TYR A 27 31.27 49.31 -79.51
CA TYR A 27 30.45 50.54 -79.61
C TYR A 27 28.94 50.54 -79.90
N GLY A 28 28.19 51.27 -79.05
CA GLY A 28 27.29 52.33 -79.53
C GLY A 28 25.81 52.28 -79.11
N SER A 29 25.42 53.26 -78.28
CA SER A 29 24.11 53.97 -78.25
C SER A 29 22.87 53.18 -77.77
N ASP A 30 21.87 53.76 -77.13
CA ASP A 30 21.68 55.03 -76.43
C ASP A 30 20.36 54.89 -75.65
N SER A 31 20.30 55.46 -74.45
CA SER A 31 19.11 56.10 -73.90
C SER A 31 17.79 55.29 -73.76
N TYR A 32 17.81 54.14 -73.07
CA TYR A 32 16.62 53.60 -72.37
C TYR A 32 16.91 53.03 -70.96
N GLU A 33 18.17 53.07 -70.52
CA GLU A 33 18.70 52.44 -69.29
C GLU A 33 18.51 53.25 -68.00
N GLU A 34 17.56 54.20 -67.97
CA GLU A 34 17.29 54.99 -66.75
C GLU A 34 15.96 54.62 -66.03
N LEU A 35 15.12 53.74 -66.59
CA LEU A 35 13.89 53.25 -65.93
C LEU A 35 14.01 51.82 -65.35
N LEU A 36 15.11 51.10 -65.58
CA LEU A 36 15.31 49.72 -65.11
C LEU A 36 16.20 49.59 -63.86
N ARG A 37 16.78 50.69 -63.34
CA ARG A 37 17.79 50.66 -62.27
C ARG A 37 17.27 50.35 -60.86
N GLY A 38 15.97 50.05 -60.74
CA GLY A 38 15.28 49.94 -59.46
C GLY A 38 14.54 48.64 -59.20
N SER A 39 14.51 47.66 -60.13
CA SER A 39 13.63 46.48 -59.97
C SER A 39 14.38 45.16 -60.05
N VAL A 40 14.15 44.27 -59.08
CA VAL A 40 14.70 42.91 -59.07
C VAL A 40 13.68 41.92 -59.66
N PRO A 41 14.13 40.89 -60.41
CA PRO A 41 13.22 39.90 -60.98
C PRO A 41 12.58 39.06 -59.87
N CYS A 42 11.25 38.87 -59.92
CA CYS A 42 10.56 38.07 -58.92
C CYS A 42 10.93 36.58 -59.05
N PRO A 43 11.49 35.94 -58.00
CA PRO A 43 11.90 34.53 -58.06
C PRO A 43 10.73 33.56 -58.21
N THR A 44 9.49 33.98 -57.91
CA THR A 44 8.29 33.12 -57.99
C THR A 44 7.60 33.18 -59.37
N CYS A 45 7.77 34.28 -60.11
CA CYS A 45 7.01 34.54 -61.33
C CYS A 45 7.62 33.94 -62.62
N ARG A 46 8.61 33.05 -62.52
CA ARG A 46 9.28 32.38 -63.65
C ARG A 46 9.63 33.33 -64.81
N GLY A 47 10.11 34.53 -64.49
CA GLY A 47 10.63 35.48 -65.46
C GLY A 47 9.60 36.40 -66.15
N LYS A 48 8.38 36.56 -65.63
CA LYS A 48 7.36 37.45 -66.22
C LYS A 48 7.06 38.74 -65.44
N GLY A 49 7.76 39.04 -64.34
CA GLY A 49 7.51 40.25 -63.56
C GLY A 49 8.70 40.72 -62.72
N ASN A 50 8.80 42.04 -62.53
CA ASN A 50 9.86 42.71 -61.79
C ASN A 50 9.27 43.43 -60.56
N ILE A 51 9.98 43.40 -59.44
CA ILE A 51 9.56 43.99 -58.15
C ILE A 51 10.39 45.26 -57.91
N PRO A 52 9.78 46.43 -57.64
CA PRO A 52 10.51 47.65 -57.32
C PRO A 52 11.19 47.59 -55.93
N LYS A 53 12.42 48.11 -55.83
CA LYS A 53 13.33 48.04 -54.66
C LYS A 53 12.78 48.62 -53.37
N GLU A 54 11.82 49.55 -53.43
CA GLU A 54 11.20 50.17 -52.24
C GLU A 54 10.25 49.25 -51.47
N GLN A 55 9.85 48.10 -52.05
CA GLN A 55 8.97 47.11 -51.41
C GLN A 55 9.68 45.81 -51.00
N GLU A 56 11.02 45.75 -51.10
CA GLU A 56 11.80 44.56 -50.71
C GLU A 56 11.71 44.24 -49.21
N GLY A 57 11.59 45.26 -48.36
CA GLY A 57 11.56 45.12 -46.90
C GLY A 57 10.26 44.56 -46.31
N GLU A 58 9.17 44.53 -47.08
CA GLU A 58 7.85 44.04 -46.65
C GLU A 58 7.48 42.68 -47.26
N LEU A 59 8.38 42.06 -48.02
CA LEU A 59 8.21 40.69 -48.49
C LEU A 59 8.73 39.72 -47.42
N VAL A 60 8.15 39.83 -46.22
CA VAL A 60 8.14 38.72 -45.26
C VAL A 60 7.48 37.57 -46.01
N ALA A 61 8.13 36.40 -46.08
CA ALA A 61 7.45 35.21 -46.53
C ALA A 61 6.25 34.99 -45.60
N LEU A 62 5.07 35.47 -46.02
CA LEU A 62 3.79 35.17 -45.41
C LEU A 62 3.56 33.69 -45.69
N ILE A 63 4.23 32.82 -44.92
CA ILE A 63 3.90 31.41 -44.87
C ILE A 63 2.46 31.40 -44.40
N PRO A 64 1.50 31.00 -45.26
CA PRO A 64 0.11 31.05 -44.88
C PRO A 64 -0.02 30.20 -43.63
N VAL A 65 -0.64 30.74 -42.58
CA VAL A 65 -0.99 29.97 -41.36
C VAL A 65 -1.80 28.70 -41.71
N ARG A 66 -2.33 28.64 -42.95
CA ARG A 66 -3.06 27.52 -43.56
C ARG A 66 -2.35 26.86 -44.74
N ASP A 67 -1.01 26.80 -44.76
CA ASP A 67 -0.28 26.03 -45.77
C ASP A 67 -0.59 24.52 -45.64
N LYS A 68 -1.17 23.95 -46.69
CA LYS A 68 -1.59 22.54 -46.73
C LYS A 68 -0.41 21.57 -46.67
N ARG A 69 0.82 22.00 -47.02
CA ARG A 69 2.03 21.17 -46.90
C ARG A 69 2.47 20.98 -45.46
N LEU A 70 2.08 21.90 -44.56
CA LEU A 70 2.38 21.80 -43.12
C LEU A 70 1.38 20.94 -42.35
N LYS A 71 0.32 20.40 -43.00
CA LYS A 71 -0.71 19.63 -42.30
C LYS A 71 -0.11 18.35 -41.72
N PRO A 72 0.12 18.27 -40.39
CA PRO A 72 0.92 17.21 -39.78
C PRO A 72 0.03 16.00 -39.48
N ARG A 73 -0.54 15.40 -40.54
CA ARG A 73 -1.59 14.38 -40.40
C ARG A 73 -1.07 13.11 -39.70
N ARG A 74 0.21 12.78 -39.91
CA ARG A 74 0.89 11.66 -39.25
C ARG A 74 1.30 12.00 -37.82
N THR A 75 1.77 13.22 -37.58
CA THR A 75 2.23 13.69 -36.26
C THR A 75 1.09 13.79 -35.26
N CYS A 76 -0.11 14.23 -35.67
CA CYS A 76 -1.30 14.18 -34.81
C CYS A 76 -1.67 12.76 -34.38
N LEU A 77 -1.53 11.76 -35.27
CA LEU A 77 -1.80 10.36 -34.97
C LEU A 77 -0.75 9.80 -34.00
N TYR A 78 0.54 10.12 -34.20
CA TYR A 78 1.61 9.72 -33.27
C TYR A 78 1.44 10.33 -31.88
N VAL A 79 1.12 11.63 -31.81
CA VAL A 79 0.82 12.29 -30.53
C VAL A 79 -0.40 11.67 -29.87
N GLY A 80 -1.45 11.35 -30.63
CA GLY A 80 -2.63 10.66 -30.12
C GLY A 80 -2.32 9.28 -29.52
N ILE A 81 -1.52 8.46 -30.22
CA ILE A 81 -1.08 7.16 -29.72
C ILE A 81 -0.22 7.33 -28.46
N ALA A 82 0.72 8.26 -28.46
CA ALA A 82 1.60 8.50 -27.30
C ALA A 82 0.82 8.95 -26.06
N VAL A 83 -0.16 9.83 -26.22
CA VAL A 83 -1.04 10.25 -25.13
C VAL A 83 -1.87 9.06 -24.64
N PHE A 84 -2.44 8.26 -25.55
CA PHE A 84 -3.23 7.09 -25.18
C PHE A 84 -2.41 6.03 -24.45
N THR A 85 -1.19 5.71 -24.91
CA THR A 85 -0.35 4.74 -24.21
C THR A 85 0.11 5.28 -22.87
N CYS A 86 0.45 6.57 -22.77
CA CYS A 86 0.81 7.21 -21.51
C CYS A 86 -0.34 7.18 -20.50
N THR A 87 -1.57 7.51 -20.92
CA THR A 87 -2.74 7.44 -20.03
C THR A 87 -3.01 6.01 -19.60
N VAL A 88 -3.00 5.03 -20.50
CA VAL A 88 -3.20 3.62 -20.16
C VAL A 88 -2.14 3.12 -19.18
N ILE A 89 -0.86 3.44 -19.40
CA ILE A 89 0.21 3.08 -18.48
C ILE A 89 -0.02 3.74 -17.11
N PHE A 90 -0.35 5.03 -17.07
CA PHE A 90 -0.63 5.75 -15.83
C PHE A 90 -1.81 5.12 -15.07
N TYR A 91 -2.95 4.91 -15.73
CA TYR A 91 -4.12 4.29 -15.12
C TYR A 91 -3.84 2.87 -14.63
N SER A 92 -3.10 2.06 -15.40
CA SER A 92 -2.72 0.70 -14.97
C SER A 92 -1.80 0.70 -13.75
N ARG A 93 -0.87 1.66 -13.66
CA ARG A 93 0.00 1.85 -12.48
C ARG A 93 -0.83 2.28 -11.27
N CYS A 94 -1.71 3.26 -11.41
CA CYS A 94 -2.60 3.72 -10.34
C CYS A 94 -3.52 2.60 -9.86
N LEU A 95 -4.10 1.82 -10.77
CA LEU A 95 -4.95 0.68 -10.44
C LEU A 95 -4.15 -0.38 -9.67
N TYR A 96 -2.94 -0.71 -10.11
CA TYR A 96 -2.08 -1.68 -9.42
C TYR A 96 -1.73 -1.22 -8.00
N VAL A 97 -1.35 0.05 -7.84
CA VAL A 97 -1.06 0.63 -6.52
C VAL A 97 -2.32 0.63 -5.64
N GLY A 98 -3.47 0.99 -6.20
CA GLY A 98 -4.75 0.97 -5.47
C GLY A 98 -5.13 -0.42 -4.99
N ILE A 99 -4.99 -1.44 -5.84
CA ILE A 99 -5.22 -2.84 -5.47
C ILE A 99 -4.24 -3.27 -4.38
N ALA A 100 -2.95 -2.95 -4.51
CA ALA A 100 -1.93 -3.32 -3.52
C ALA A 100 -2.18 -2.68 -2.15
N VAL A 101 -2.58 -1.41 -2.11
CA VAL A 101 -2.94 -0.72 -0.87
C VAL A 101 -4.20 -1.32 -0.27
N PHE A 102 -5.23 -1.60 -1.09
CA PHE A 102 -6.47 -2.22 -0.62
C PHE A 102 -6.22 -3.60 -0.02
N THR A 103 -5.46 -4.47 -0.70
CA THR A 103 -5.13 -5.80 -0.18
C THR A 103 -4.29 -5.71 1.09
N CYS A 104 -3.37 -4.74 1.19
CA CYS A 104 -2.60 -4.49 2.41
C CYS A 104 -3.50 -4.09 3.59
N ILE A 105 -4.42 -3.15 3.39
CA ILE A 105 -5.36 -2.71 4.45
C ILE A 105 -6.27 -3.85 4.87
N VAL A 106 -6.82 -4.60 3.91
CA VAL A 106 -7.71 -5.74 4.20
C VAL A 106 -6.95 -6.83 4.96
N THR A 107 -5.75 -7.20 4.51
CA THR A 107 -4.95 -8.22 5.20
C THR A 107 -4.53 -7.77 6.59
N ALA A 108 -4.07 -6.53 6.75
CA ALA A 108 -3.74 -5.97 8.06
C ALA A 108 -4.95 -5.92 9.00
N GLY A 109 -6.12 -5.51 8.50
CA GLY A 109 -7.37 -5.48 9.27
C GLY A 109 -7.84 -6.87 9.68
N LEU A 110 -7.75 -7.86 8.79
CA LEU A 110 -8.06 -9.25 9.11
C LEU A 110 -7.11 -9.82 10.16
N LEU A 111 -5.80 -9.59 10.00
CA LEU A 111 -4.81 -10.00 11.00
C LEU A 111 -5.12 -9.37 12.36
N PHE A 112 -5.36 -8.06 12.40
CA PHE A 112 -5.72 -7.39 13.65
C PHE A 112 -6.99 -7.99 14.28
N PHE A 113 -8.02 -8.25 13.48
CA PHE A 113 -9.28 -8.82 13.96
C PHE A 113 -9.13 -10.24 14.53
N PHE A 114 -8.36 -11.11 13.88
CA PHE A 114 -8.15 -12.49 14.31
C PHE A 114 -7.19 -12.59 15.51
N PHE A 115 -6.20 -11.70 15.58
CA PHE A 115 -5.22 -11.68 16.66
C PHE A 115 -5.65 -10.85 17.87
N SER A 116 -6.68 -10.02 17.72
CA SER A 116 -7.25 -9.28 18.84
C SER A 116 -7.76 -10.26 19.91
N GLN A 117 -7.25 -10.08 21.13
CA GLN A 117 -7.67 -10.86 22.28
C GLN A 117 -9.15 -10.59 22.56
N ARG A 118 -9.91 -11.66 22.70
CA ARG A 118 -11.33 -11.66 23.08
C ARG A 118 -11.50 -12.26 24.46
N ASP A 119 -12.61 -11.90 25.08
CA ASP A 119 -12.93 -12.33 26.42
C ASP A 119 -13.01 -13.86 26.54
N VAL A 120 -12.45 -14.36 27.62
CA VAL A 120 -12.64 -15.72 28.09
C VAL A 120 -13.51 -15.63 29.32
N THR A 121 -14.74 -16.15 29.22
CA THR A 121 -15.70 -16.06 30.31
C THR A 121 -15.75 -17.37 31.07
N ILE A 122 -15.72 -17.29 32.40
CA ILE A 122 -15.88 -18.43 33.30
C ILE A 122 -17.18 -18.21 34.04
N ALA A 123 -18.14 -19.11 33.83
CA ALA A 123 -19.45 -19.04 34.45
C ALA A 123 -19.91 -20.43 34.88
N SER A 124 -20.56 -20.51 36.01
CA SER A 124 -21.26 -21.72 36.45
C SER A 124 -22.72 -21.61 36.08
N ASN A 125 -23.29 -22.71 35.60
CA ASN A 125 -24.72 -22.83 35.34
C ASN A 125 -25.47 -23.50 36.50
N VAL A 126 -24.77 -23.79 37.61
CA VAL A 126 -25.32 -24.37 38.82
C VAL A 126 -25.12 -23.45 40.00
N SER A 127 -26.20 -23.28 40.77
CA SER A 127 -26.21 -22.46 41.97
C SER A 127 -25.85 -23.23 43.24
N LEU A 128 -25.82 -24.57 43.17
CA LEU A 128 -25.56 -25.44 44.32
C LEU A 128 -24.22 -26.16 44.18
N LEU A 129 -23.51 -26.20 45.31
CA LEU A 129 -22.29 -26.97 45.54
C LEU A 129 -22.60 -28.47 45.57
N LEU A 130 -21.91 -29.29 44.78
CA LEU A 130 -22.13 -30.74 44.79
C LEU A 130 -21.26 -31.40 45.88
N PRO A 131 -21.86 -32.14 46.82
CA PRO A 131 -21.07 -32.87 47.81
C PRO A 131 -20.29 -33.99 47.13
N HIS A 132 -18.99 -34.08 47.40
CA HIS A 132 -18.12 -35.15 46.93
C HIS A 132 -17.79 -36.13 48.07
N ASN A 133 -17.35 -35.61 49.22
CA ASN A 133 -17.01 -36.41 50.39
C ASN A 133 -17.26 -35.64 51.69
N LEU A 134 -17.56 -36.35 52.77
CA LEU A 134 -17.78 -35.80 54.10
C LEU A 134 -17.01 -36.63 55.12
N THR A 135 -16.14 -35.97 55.88
CA THR A 135 -15.43 -36.60 56.99
C THR A 135 -15.68 -35.81 58.26
N ILE A 136 -16.16 -36.52 59.29
CA ILE A 136 -16.47 -35.96 60.61
C ILE A 136 -15.55 -36.65 61.61
N ASP A 137 -14.69 -35.89 62.28
CA ASP A 137 -13.85 -36.39 63.35
C ASP A 137 -14.29 -35.77 64.68
N THR A 138 -15.00 -36.58 65.47
CA THR A 138 -15.50 -36.18 66.78
C THR A 138 -14.38 -35.99 67.81
N ALA A 139 -13.26 -36.71 67.67
CA ALA A 139 -12.13 -36.63 68.61
C ALA A 139 -11.36 -35.31 68.43
N LYS A 140 -11.12 -34.93 67.17
CA LYS A 140 -10.40 -33.69 66.82
C LYS A 140 -11.34 -32.48 66.63
N LYS A 141 -12.66 -32.67 66.77
CA LYS A 141 -13.70 -31.61 66.66
C LYS A 141 -13.59 -30.80 65.36
N TYR A 142 -13.41 -31.49 64.24
CA TYR A 142 -13.47 -30.85 62.93
C TYR A 142 -14.39 -31.61 61.98
N VAL A 143 -14.97 -30.87 61.04
CA VAL A 143 -15.75 -31.41 59.92
C VAL A 143 -15.10 -30.95 58.64
N TYR A 144 -14.79 -31.90 57.75
CA TYR A 144 -14.23 -31.61 56.44
C TYR A 144 -15.19 -32.06 55.35
N PHE A 145 -15.57 -31.10 54.50
CA PHE A 145 -16.39 -31.32 53.32
C PHE A 145 -15.50 -31.19 52.08
N GLU A 146 -15.52 -32.20 51.24
CA GLU A 146 -15.04 -32.10 49.88
C GLU A 146 -16.23 -31.84 48.97
N VAL A 147 -16.14 -30.76 48.22
CA VAL A 147 -17.22 -30.26 47.37
C VAL A 147 -16.69 -30.10 45.95
N THR A 148 -17.47 -30.53 44.98
CA THR A 148 -17.18 -30.32 43.57
C THR A 148 -18.02 -29.15 43.04
N TYR A 149 -17.37 -28.22 42.33
CA TYR A 149 -18.04 -27.13 41.65
C TYR A 149 -17.75 -27.15 40.15
N PRO A 150 -18.77 -27.31 39.29
CA PRO A 150 -18.60 -27.35 37.86
C PRO A 150 -18.61 -25.93 37.28
N PHE A 151 -17.58 -25.63 36.49
CA PHE A 151 -17.43 -24.38 35.76
C PHE A 151 -17.54 -24.61 34.26
N ASN A 152 -18.14 -23.66 33.57
CA ASN A 152 -18.10 -23.57 32.12
C ASN A 152 -17.10 -22.47 31.74
N ILE A 153 -16.06 -22.84 31.01
CA ILE A 153 -15.14 -21.91 30.37
C ILE A 153 -15.56 -21.74 28.92
N SER A 154 -15.87 -20.51 28.53
CA SER A 154 -16.22 -20.15 27.16
C SER A 154 -15.10 -19.33 26.54
N ASN A 155 -14.49 -19.88 25.49
CA ASN A 155 -13.43 -19.21 24.75
C ASN A 155 -14.02 -18.52 23.52
N LEU A 156 -14.09 -17.19 23.52
CA LEU A 156 -14.54 -16.41 22.36
C LEU A 156 -13.42 -16.08 21.37
N ASN A 157 -12.18 -16.47 21.66
CA ASN A 157 -11.02 -16.27 20.78
C ASN A 157 -11.08 -17.16 19.53
N TYR A 158 -10.37 -16.72 18.49
CA TYR A 158 -10.15 -17.47 17.25
C TYR A 158 -8.93 -18.41 17.32
N PHE A 159 -8.31 -18.53 18.48
CA PHE A 159 -7.21 -19.45 18.77
C PHE A 159 -7.55 -20.35 19.97
N PRO A 160 -7.02 -21.58 20.01
CA PRO A 160 -7.23 -22.47 21.14
C PRO A 160 -6.51 -21.93 22.39
N ILE A 161 -7.10 -22.18 23.56
CA ILE A 161 -6.49 -21.86 24.85
C ILE A 161 -6.34 -23.12 25.69
N THR A 162 -5.30 -23.17 26.50
CA THR A 162 -5.04 -24.27 27.43
C THR A 162 -5.15 -23.78 28.86
N LEU A 163 -6.11 -24.31 29.60
CA LEU A 163 -6.22 -24.08 31.03
C LEU A 163 -5.24 -25.01 31.75
N THR A 164 -4.32 -24.44 32.51
CA THR A 164 -3.21 -25.15 33.18
C THR A 164 -3.38 -25.22 34.70
N GLN A 165 -3.98 -24.20 35.28
CA GLN A 165 -4.15 -24.07 36.71
C GLN A 165 -5.42 -23.27 37.01
N THR A 166 -6.16 -23.70 38.02
CA THR A 166 -7.27 -22.94 38.60
C THR A 166 -7.01 -22.75 40.09
N SER A 167 -7.17 -21.53 40.59
CA SER A 167 -7.07 -21.21 42.00
C SER A 167 -8.45 -20.78 42.50
N ILE A 168 -8.98 -21.48 43.50
CA ILE A 168 -10.27 -21.20 44.10
C ILE A 168 -10.10 -20.92 45.58
N ALA A 169 -10.61 -19.77 46.01
CA ALA A 169 -10.69 -19.40 47.41
C ALA A 169 -12.13 -19.61 47.91
N VAL A 170 -12.27 -20.37 49.00
CA VAL A 170 -13.54 -20.50 49.73
C VAL A 170 -13.61 -19.39 50.74
N GLN A 171 -14.59 -18.51 50.59
CA GLN A 171 -14.89 -17.45 51.53
C GLN A 171 -16.17 -17.76 52.29
N PHE A 172 -16.13 -17.54 53.60
CA PHE A 172 -17.32 -17.55 54.44
C PHE A 172 -17.42 -16.22 55.18
N ASN A 173 -18.55 -15.54 54.95
CA ASN A 173 -18.76 -14.16 55.38
C ASN A 173 -17.62 -13.25 54.88
N VAL A 174 -16.69 -12.86 55.75
CA VAL A 174 -15.55 -11.97 55.42
C VAL A 174 -14.19 -12.67 55.46
N LYS A 175 -14.15 -13.99 55.70
CA LYS A 175 -12.90 -14.73 55.89
C LYS A 175 -12.71 -15.80 54.82
N VAL A 176 -11.52 -15.85 54.24
CA VAL A 176 -11.09 -16.96 53.38
C VAL A 176 -10.73 -18.15 54.27
N ILE A 177 -11.46 -19.26 54.12
CA ILE A 177 -11.27 -20.49 54.90
C ILE A 177 -10.16 -21.34 54.29
N ASN A 178 -10.18 -21.48 52.97
CA ASN A 178 -9.24 -22.33 52.24
C ASN A 178 -9.00 -21.76 50.85
N THR A 179 -7.81 -21.98 50.30
CA THR A 179 -7.49 -21.73 48.91
C THR A 179 -6.92 -23.01 48.30
N THR A 180 -7.62 -23.56 47.32
CA THR A 180 -7.22 -24.78 46.63
C THR A 180 -6.75 -24.44 45.23
N VAL A 181 -5.55 -24.92 44.90
CA VAL A 181 -4.97 -24.78 43.57
C VAL A 181 -5.02 -26.15 42.89
N SER A 182 -5.79 -26.25 41.83
CA SER A 182 -5.93 -27.47 41.03
C SER A 182 -5.17 -27.30 39.72
N THR A 183 -4.17 -28.14 39.50
CA THR A 183 -3.38 -28.19 38.26
C THR A 183 -3.92 -29.28 37.36
N PHE A 184 -4.36 -28.92 36.16
CA PHE A 184 -4.84 -29.86 35.14
C PHE A 184 -4.61 -29.24 33.76
N THR A 185 -4.59 -30.06 32.71
CA THR A 185 -4.45 -29.57 31.33
C THR A 185 -5.76 -29.77 30.59
N LEU A 186 -6.48 -28.68 30.32
CA LEU A 186 -7.71 -28.70 29.53
C LEU A 186 -7.56 -27.80 28.29
N ASN A 187 -7.67 -28.42 27.12
CA ASN A 187 -7.68 -27.70 25.85
C ASN A 187 -9.10 -27.22 25.53
N VAL A 188 -9.28 -25.91 25.35
CA VAL A 188 -10.53 -25.28 24.94
C VAL A 188 -10.37 -24.78 23.51
N PRO A 189 -11.00 -25.46 22.53
CA PRO A 189 -10.93 -25.06 21.12
C PRO A 189 -11.40 -23.62 20.88
N MET A 190 -11.03 -23.08 19.72
CA MET A 190 -11.51 -21.77 19.26
C MET A 190 -13.05 -21.72 19.24
N ARG A 191 -13.62 -20.59 19.68
CA ARG A 191 -15.08 -20.33 19.72
C ARG A 191 -15.90 -21.49 20.31
N SER A 192 -15.46 -22.04 21.43
CA SER A 192 -16.12 -23.18 22.07
C SER A 192 -16.24 -23.02 23.59
N THR A 193 -17.16 -23.76 24.17
CA THR A 193 -17.35 -23.85 25.61
C THR A 193 -17.01 -25.25 26.08
N ARG A 194 -16.19 -25.35 27.13
CA ARG A 194 -15.87 -26.61 27.80
C ARG A 194 -16.29 -26.55 29.26
N LYS A 195 -16.65 -27.69 29.81
CA LYS A 195 -16.98 -27.85 31.22
C LYS A 195 -15.77 -28.46 31.94
N PHE A 196 -15.54 -28.03 33.17
CA PHE A 196 -14.54 -28.62 34.03
C PHE A 196 -14.98 -28.51 35.49
N ASP A 197 -14.58 -29.50 36.27
CA ASP A 197 -14.99 -29.62 37.66
C ASP A 197 -13.79 -29.34 38.55
N VAL A 198 -13.99 -28.55 39.60
CA VAL A 198 -12.95 -28.28 40.59
C VAL A 198 -13.41 -28.79 41.95
N ASN A 199 -12.54 -29.60 42.56
CA ASN A 199 -12.75 -30.12 43.90
C ASN A 199 -12.12 -29.17 44.92
N VAL A 200 -12.89 -28.83 45.94
CA VAL A 200 -12.51 -27.88 46.98
C VAL A 200 -12.85 -28.47 48.33
N GLY A 201 -11.85 -28.50 49.21
CA GLY A 201 -12.01 -28.91 50.60
C GLY A 201 -12.39 -27.74 51.50
N ILE A 202 -13.39 -27.91 52.35
CA ILE A 202 -13.86 -26.93 53.33
C ILE A 202 -13.74 -27.55 54.71
N THR A 203 -12.89 -26.96 55.56
CA THR A 203 -12.65 -27.43 56.92
C THR A 203 -13.29 -26.51 57.95
N PHE A 204 -14.28 -27.03 58.67
CA PHE A 204 -14.88 -26.39 59.83
C PHE A 204 -14.16 -26.88 61.09
N SER A 205 -13.31 -26.02 61.67
CA SER A 205 -12.55 -26.25 62.90
C SER A 205 -12.57 -25.00 63.79
N LYS A 206 -12.21 -25.16 65.06
CA LYS A 206 -11.94 -24.06 65.99
C LYS A 206 -10.85 -23.13 65.49
N ASP A 207 -9.81 -23.67 64.84
CA ASP A 207 -8.67 -22.88 64.33
C ASP A 207 -9.12 -21.90 63.24
N ASN A 208 -10.12 -22.29 62.46
CA ASN A 208 -10.72 -21.46 61.43
C ASN A 208 -11.79 -20.50 61.99
N GLY A 209 -12.11 -20.56 63.29
CA GLY A 209 -13.15 -19.76 63.93
C GLY A 209 -14.57 -20.26 63.65
N LEU A 210 -14.70 -21.47 63.12
CA LEU A 210 -15.97 -22.06 62.67
C LEU A 210 -16.38 -23.27 63.50
N ALA A 211 -15.88 -23.37 64.75
CA ALA A 211 -16.23 -24.44 65.67
C ALA A 211 -17.74 -24.59 65.84
N ALA A 212 -18.48 -23.48 65.87
CA ALA A 212 -19.95 -23.45 65.98
C ALA A 212 -20.67 -24.35 64.93
N MET A 213 -20.08 -24.48 63.74
CA MET A 213 -20.61 -25.25 62.62
C MET A 213 -20.18 -26.73 62.64
N ALA A 214 -19.27 -27.10 63.54
CA ALA A 214 -18.76 -28.45 63.73
C ALA A 214 -19.37 -29.15 64.96
N TYR A 215 -20.35 -28.53 65.65
CA TYR A 215 -21.07 -29.17 66.75
C TYR A 215 -22.23 -30.00 66.22
N VAL A 216 -22.20 -31.29 66.50
CA VAL A 216 -23.35 -32.19 66.35
C VAL A 216 -24.14 -32.12 67.64
N TYR A 217 -25.36 -31.58 67.58
CA TYR A 217 -26.30 -31.68 68.69
C TYR A 217 -26.89 -33.10 68.66
N TYR A 218 -26.74 -33.84 69.76
CA TYR A 218 -27.38 -35.13 69.98
C TYR A 218 -28.78 -34.94 70.54
#